data_AF-A0A7D9IMP8-F1
#
_entry.id   AF-A0A7D9IMP8-F1
#
_cell.length_a   1.000
_cell.length_b   1.000
_cell.length_c   1.000
_cell.angle_alpha   90.00
_cell.angle_beta   90.00
_cell.angle_gamma   90.00
#
_symmetry.space_group_name_H-M   'P 1'
#
loop_
_entity.id
_entity.type
_entity.pdbx_description
1 polymer ?
#
loop_
_entity_poly.entity_id
_entity_poly.type
_entity_poly.pdbx_seq_one_letter_code
_entity_poly.pdbx_strand_id
1 'polypeptide(L)' 'MTRRLCTEYIDPRTIEPILANRLIPHDKGEGAVRPIGVGEVIRRIVRKCVMKVIKPDVIDASGSLQVCAGLKSG' A
#
# COMPACT_ATOMS: atom_id res chain seq x y z
N MET A 1 -12.86 6.88 9.32
CA MET A 1 -12.74 6.43 7.90
C MET A 1 -12.04 5.07 7.80
N THR A 2 -10.75 4.93 8.16
CA THR A 2 -10.00 3.67 8.03
C THR A 2 -10.68 2.46 8.67
N ARG A 3 -11.13 2.57 9.93
CA ARG A 3 -11.83 1.47 10.61
C ARG A 3 -13.03 0.98 9.79
N ARG A 4 -13.93 1.89 9.39
CA ARG A 4 -15.10 1.58 8.57
C ARG A 4 -14.71 0.90 7.25
N LEU A 5 -13.70 1.42 6.54
CA LEU A 5 -13.18 0.80 5.31
C LEU A 5 -12.66 -0.63 5.49
N CYS A 6 -12.21 -0.99 6.69
CA CYS A 6 -11.66 -2.32 6.98
C CYS A 6 -12.66 -3.27 7.64
N THR A 7 -13.74 -2.78 8.25
CA THR A 7 -14.66 -3.58 9.07
C THR A 7 -16.10 -3.59 8.56
N GLU A 8 -16.45 -2.68 7.66
CA GLU A 8 -17.81 -2.54 7.12
C GLU A 8 -17.78 -2.70 5.61
N TYR A 9 -18.88 -3.20 5.04
CA TYR A 9 -19.06 -3.18 3.60
C TYR A 9 -19.29 -1.75 3.12
N ILE A 10 -18.55 -1.35 2.08
CA ILE A 10 -18.70 -0.07 1.38
C ILE A 10 -18.74 -0.39 -0.10
N ASP A 11 -19.75 0.14 -0.82
CA ASP A 11 -19.88 -0.05 -2.26
C ASP A 11 -18.58 0.41 -2.97
N PRO A 12 -17.88 -0.48 -3.69
CA PRO A 12 -16.61 -0.16 -4.36
C PRO A 12 -16.69 1.06 -5.28
N ARG A 13 -17.84 1.31 -5.90
CA ARG A 13 -18.05 2.46 -6.82
C ARG A 13 -17.90 3.79 -6.10
N THR A 14 -18.22 3.84 -4.81
CA THR A 14 -18.13 5.06 -4.00
C THR A 14 -16.70 5.40 -3.58
N ILE A 15 -15.79 4.42 -3.62
CA ILE A 15 -14.39 4.59 -3.21
C ILE A 15 -13.41 4.52 -4.38
N GLU A 16 -13.88 4.25 -5.60
CA GLU A 16 -13.06 4.19 -6.81
C GLU A 16 -12.15 5.43 -6.98
N PRO A 17 -12.62 6.69 -6.80
CA PRO A 17 -11.73 7.86 -6.94
C PRO A 17 -10.64 7.88 -5.86
N ILE A 18 -10.94 7.42 -4.65
CA ILE A 18 -9.97 7.32 -3.55
C ILE A 18 -8.95 6.23 -3.85
N LEU A 19 -9.34 5.17 -4.57
CA LEU A 19 -8.50 4.05 -4.99
C LEU A 19 -7.78 4.29 -6.33
N ALA A 20 -7.99 5.43 -6.99
CA ALA A 20 -7.21 5.81 -8.15
C ALA A 20 -5.77 6.19 -7.75
N ASN A 21 -4.83 6.03 -8.68
CA ASN A 21 -3.44 6.47 -8.54
C ASN A 21 -3.05 7.28 -9.77
N ARG A 22 -2.26 8.34 -9.58
CA ARG A 22 -1.56 9.02 -10.66
C ARG A 22 -0.27 8.28 -10.97
N LEU A 23 -0.06 7.89 -12.23
CA LEU A 23 1.18 7.28 -12.66
C LEU A 23 2.21 8.36 -12.95
N ILE A 24 3.41 8.20 -12.39
CA ILE A 24 4.57 9.06 -12.63
C ILE A 24 5.68 8.18 -13.21
N PRO A 25 6.24 8.52 -14.38
CA PRO A 25 7.41 7.83 -14.91
C PRO A 25 8.61 8.14 -14.02
N HIS A 26 9.25 7.09 -13.50
CA HIS A 26 10.49 7.22 -12.76
C HIS A 26 11.62 6.59 -13.58
N ASP A 27 12.53 7.43 -14.05
CA ASP A 27 13.71 7.01 -14.77
C ASP A 27 14.65 6.22 -13.86
N LYS A 28 15.09 5.06 -14.32
CA LYS A 28 16.03 4.18 -13.64
C LYS A 28 17.41 4.14 -14.33
N GLY A 29 17.62 4.96 -15.36
CA GLY A 29 18.80 4.96 -16.23
C GLY A 29 18.71 3.93 -17.36
N GLU A 30 19.63 4.02 -18.33
CA GLU A 30 19.78 3.07 -19.46
C GLU A 30 18.49 2.85 -20.27
N GLY A 31 17.63 3.87 -20.35
CA GLY A 31 16.33 3.80 -21.03
C GLY A 31 15.26 3.01 -20.28
N ALA A 32 15.54 2.53 -19.06
CA ALA A 32 14.57 1.83 -18.23
C ALA A 32 13.69 2.81 -17.44
N VAL A 33 12.36 2.70 -17.60
CA VAL A 33 11.38 3.49 -16.85
C VAL A 33 10.57 2.58 -15.93
N ARG A 34 10.44 2.98 -14.66
CA ARG A 34 9.56 2.35 -13.68
C ARG A 34 8.31 3.21 -13.44
N PRO A 35 7.10 2.71 -13.69
CA PRO A 35 5.89 3.47 -13.36
C PRO A 35 5.68 3.47 -11.84
N ILE A 36 5.51 4.65 -11.25
CA ILE A 36 5.15 4.82 -9.84
C ILE A 36 3.69 5.26 -9.74
N GLY A 37 2.86 4.48 -9.04
CA GLY A 37 1.49 4.88 -8.71
C GLY A 37 1.44 5.70 -7.42
N VAL A 38 1.13 6.99 -7.53
CA VAL A 38 0.92 7.88 -6.38
C VAL A 38 -0.58 8.05 -6.13
N GLY A 39 -1.06 7.46 -5.05
CA GLY A 39 -2.44 7.63 -4.59
C GLY A 39 -2.65 8.91 -3.78
N GLU A 40 -3.92 9.24 -3.57
CA GLU A 40 -4.34 10.40 -2.77
C GLU A 40 -3.77 10.37 -1.34
N VAL A 41 -3.58 11.56 -0.77
CA VAL A 41 -2.99 11.72 0.58
C VAL A 41 -3.81 10.94 1.62
N ILE A 42 -5.15 11.02 1.53
CA ILE A 42 -6.06 10.28 2.42
C ILE A 42 -5.84 8.77 2.31
N ARG A 43 -5.70 8.23 1.09
CA ARG A 43 -5.41 6.80 0.89
C ARG A 43 -4.09 6.40 1.52
N ARG A 44 -3.06 7.24 1.43
CA ARG A 44 -1.75 6.98 2.05
C ARG A 44 -1.82 6.99 3.59
N ILE A 45 -2.61 7.88 4.17
CA ILE A 45 -2.87 7.91 5.63
C ILE A 45 -3.61 6.64 6.06
N VAL A 46 -4.70 6.29 5.36
CA VAL A 46 -5.47 5.06 5.62
C VAL A 46 -4.55 3.84 5.59
N ARG A 47 -3.72 3.71 4.54
CA ARG A 47 -2.75 2.61 4.41
C ARG A 47 -1.77 2.55 5.57
N LYS A 48 -1.23 3.69 6.03
CA LYS A 48 -0.34 3.73 7.21
C LYS A 48 -1.04 3.25 8.48
N CYS A 49 -2.29 3.67 8.70
CA CYS A 49 -3.09 3.23 9.84
C CYS A 49 -3.32 1.72 9.83
N VAL A 50 -3.66 1.14 8.67
CA VAL A 50 -3.84 -0.31 8.52
C VAL A 50 -2.54 -1.05 8.80
N MET A 51 -1.45 -0.65 8.13
CA MET A 51 -0.14 -1.29 8.30
C MET A 51 0.37 -1.20 9.74
N LYS A 52 0.02 -0.17 10.52
CA LYS A 52 0.39 -0.09 11.94
C LYS A 52 -0.16 -1.27 12.76
N VAL A 53 -1.30 -1.82 12.36
CA VAL A 53 -1.96 -2.94 13.05
C VAL A 53 -1.53 -4.28 12.45
N ILE A 54 -1.60 -4.43 11.12
CA ILE A 54 -1.40 -5.72 10.45
C ILE A 54 0.07 -6.08 10.19
N LYS A 55 1.02 -5.18 10.48
CA LYS A 55 2.44 -5.41 10.17
C LYS A 55 3.00 -6.72 10.78
N PRO A 56 2.69 -7.10 12.04
CA PRO A 56 3.15 -8.37 12.58
C PRO A 56 2.67 -9.57 11.74
N ASP A 57 1.39 -9.58 11.38
CA ASP A 57 0.78 -10.65 10.56
C ASP A 57 1.40 -10.71 9.16
N VAL A 58 1.69 -9.55 8.57
CA VAL A 58 2.37 -9.47 7.26
C VAL A 58 3.80 -10.03 7.33
N ILE A 59 4.53 -9.76 8.42
CA ILE A 59 5.89 -10.30 8.62
C ILE A 59 5.82 -11.82 8.81
N ASP A 60 4.91 -12.30 9.66
CA ASP A 60 4.72 -13.72 9.92
C ASP A 60 4.35 -14.50 8.65
N ALA A 61 3.35 -14.01 7.90
CA ALA A 61 2.91 -14.62 6.65
C ALA A 61 3.97 -14.58 5.54
N SER A 62 4.84 -13.56 5.52
CA SER A 62 5.91 -13.44 4.51
C SER A 62 7.13 -14.30 4.85
N GLY A 63 7.37 -14.58 6.14
CA GLY A 63 8.53 -15.32 6.62
C GLY A 63 9.86 -14.78 6.08
N SER A 64 10.79 -15.68 5.79
CA SER A 64 12.11 -15.35 5.22
C SER A 64 12.09 -15.13 3.70
N LEU A 65 10.97 -15.40 3.02
CA LEU A 65 10.87 -15.26 1.56
C LEU A 65 10.91 -13.79 1.12
N GLN A 66 10.52 -12.86 1.99
CA GLN A 66 10.47 -11.44 1.66
C GLN A 66 11.05 -10.54 2.77
N VAL A 67 12.35 -10.28 2.69
CA VAL A 67 13.08 -9.36 3.59
C VAL A 67 12.48 -7.94 3.61
N CYS A 68 11.88 -7.50 2.50
CA CYS A 68 11.21 -6.21 2.38
C CYS A 68 9.97 -6.06 3.27
N ALA A 69 9.42 -7.15 3.83
CA ALA A 69 8.29 -7.10 4.77
C ALA A 69 8.68 -6.53 6.15
N GLY A 70 9.99 -6.35 6.42
CA GLY A 70 10.50 -5.77 7.65
C GLY A 70 10.95 -6.82 8.67
N LEU A 71 11.55 -7.91 8.20
CA LEU A 71 12.18 -8.93 9.03
C LEU A 71 13.27 -8.28 9.90
N LYS A 72 13.29 -8.59 11.21
CA LYS A 72 14.15 -7.92 12.19
C LYS A 72 15.65 -8.23 12.04
N SER A 73 16.03 -9.20 11.22
CA SER A 73 17.41 -9.67 11.09
C SER A 73 17.74 -10.14 9.66
N GLY A 74 17.14 -9.48 8.66
CA GLY A 74 17.52 -9.66 7.25
C GLY A 74 18.75 -8.86 6.87
#